data_AF-A0A1G4TJP9-F1
#
_entry.id   AF-A0A1G4TJP9-F1
#
_cell.length_a   1.000
_cell.length_b   1.000
_cell.length_c   1.000
_cell.angle_alpha   90.00
_cell.angle_beta   90.00
_cell.angle_gamma   90.00
#
_symmetry.space_group_name_H-M   'P 1'
#
loop_
_entity.id
_entity.type
_entity.pdbx_description
1 polymer ?
#
loop_
_entity_poly.entity_id
_entity_poly.type
_entity_poly.pdbx_seq_one_letter_code
_entity_poly.pdbx_strand_id
1 'polypeptide(L)'
;MQLIALPDTFNLIGNDALIVMKADDTHQAVCVTKDALAGVQAAPDPRWLPQDLSVLELIASWKFDHGEIAFDGRIWITAKDVQNWHKMTRH
;
A
#
# COMPACT_ATOMS: atom_id res chain seq x y z
N MET A 1 12.96 -6.12 3.41
CA MET A 1 13.22 -4.70 3.78
C MET A 1 11.90 -4.01 4.12
N GLN A 2 11.87 -3.02 5.03
CA GLN A 2 10.61 -2.33 5.38
C GLN A 2 10.47 -1.01 4.62
N LEU A 3 9.34 -0.88 3.93
CA LEU A 3 8.90 0.33 3.25
C LEU A 3 8.07 1.17 4.20
N ILE A 4 8.43 2.45 4.35
CA ILE A 4 7.71 3.41 5.19
C ILE A 4 7.12 4.51 4.32
N ALA A 5 5.83 4.76 4.46
CA ALA A 5 5.12 5.75 3.67
C ALA A 5 5.50 7.17 4.09
N LEU A 6 5.81 8.01 3.10
CA LEU A 6 6.19 9.39 3.37
C LEU A 6 4.93 10.26 3.50
N PRO A 7 4.74 10.98 4.63
CA PRO A 7 3.51 11.71 4.98
C PRO A 7 3.07 12.79 3.97
N ASP A 8 3.93 13.20 3.05
CA ASP A 8 3.68 14.28 2.08
C ASP A 8 3.49 13.79 0.63
N THR A 9 3.62 12.48 0.39
CA THR A 9 3.67 11.93 -1.00
C THR A 9 2.38 11.27 -1.44
N PHE A 10 1.32 11.43 -0.65
CA PHE A 10 0.01 10.88 -0.89
C PHE A 10 -0.71 11.65 -2.00
N ASN A 11 -0.90 11.00 -3.14
CA ASN A 11 -1.66 11.57 -4.24
C ASN A 11 -2.77 10.61 -4.66
N LEU A 12 -4.02 11.07 -4.58
CA LEU A 12 -5.15 10.38 -5.21
C LEU A 12 -5.13 10.70 -6.71
N ILE A 13 -4.90 9.69 -7.53
CA ILE A 13 -4.86 9.81 -8.98
C ILE A 13 -6.11 9.11 -9.52
N GLY A 14 -7.15 9.89 -9.80
CA GLY A 14 -8.43 9.37 -10.23
C GLY A 14 -9.12 8.59 -9.11
N ASN A 15 -9.25 7.27 -9.28
CA ASN A 15 -9.85 6.37 -8.29
C ASN A 15 -8.80 5.63 -7.43
N ASP A 16 -7.52 5.71 -7.77
CA ASP A 16 -6.45 4.95 -7.12
C ASP A 16 -5.60 5.89 -6.26
N ALA A 17 -5.00 5.36 -5.19
CA ALA A 17 -4.08 6.12 -4.34
C ALA A 17 -2.63 5.80 -4.71
N LEU A 18 -1.83 6.81 -4.95
CA LEU A 18 -0.39 6.71 -5.12
C LEU A 18 0.29 7.18 -3.82
N ILE A 19 1.20 6.35 -3.33
CA ILE A 19 1.96 6.57 -2.11
C ILE A 19 3.42 6.37 -2.45
N VAL A 20 4.30 7.31 -2.11
CA VAL A 20 5.74 7.07 -2.20
C VAL A 20 6.21 6.58 -0.84
N MET A 21 6.76 5.37 -0.84
CA MET A 21 7.35 4.76 0.33
C MET A 21 8.87 4.79 0.21
N LYS A 22 9.55 4.93 1.33
CA LYS A 22 11.01 4.91 1.42
C LYS A 22 11.46 3.64 2.12
N ALA A 23 12.41 2.93 1.52
CA ALA A 23 13.13 1.82 2.12
C ALA A 23 14.62 2.19 2.12
N ASP A 24 15.14 2.56 3.29
CA ASP A 24 16.53 2.98 3.49
C ASP A 24 16.94 4.17 2.59
N ASP A 25 17.62 3.92 1.46
CA ASP A 25 17.97 4.95 0.46
C ASP A 25 17.07 4.93 -0.80
N THR A 26 16.23 3.91 -0.95
CA THR A 26 15.40 3.70 -2.15
C THR A 26 13.99 4.26 -1.96
N HIS A 27 13.50 4.97 -2.97
CA HIS A 27 12.12 5.44 -3.04
C HIS A 27 11.33 4.49 -3.94
N GLN A 28 10.26 3.93 -3.40
CA GLN A 28 9.38 3.00 -4.08
C GLN A 28 7.99 3.59 -4.18
N ALA A 29 7.50 3.73 -5.41
CA ALA A 29 6.13 4.13 -5.66
C ALA A 29 5.18 2.94 -5.47
N VAL A 30 4.12 3.15 -4.68
CA VAL A 30 3.10 2.16 -4.36
C VAL A 30 1.74 2.70 -4.80
N CYS A 31 1.14 2.03 -5.78
CA CYS A 31 -0.23 2.28 -6.22
C CYS A 31 -1.17 1.35 -5.46
N VAL A 32 -2.24 1.89 -4.91
CA VAL A 32 -3.29 1.16 -4.21
C VAL A 32 -4.58 1.34 -4.97
N THR A 33 -5.17 0.24 -5.43
CA THR A 33 -6.40 0.31 -6.21
C THR A 33 -7.59 0.69 -5.36
N LYS A 34 -8.60 1.37 -5.93
CA LYS A 34 -9.84 1.73 -5.20
C LYS A 34 -10.46 0.59 -4.40
N ASP A 35 -10.47 -0.61 -4.97
CA ASP A 35 -11.05 -1.78 -4.32
C ASP A 35 -10.21 -2.21 -3.10
N ALA A 36 -8.89 -2.09 -3.20
CA ALA A 36 -7.98 -2.28 -2.08
C ALA A 36 -8.18 -1.23 -1.00
N LEU A 37 -8.42 0.03 -1.39
CA LEU A 37 -8.76 1.12 -0.47
C LEU A 37 -9.99 0.78 0.36
N ALA A 38 -11.05 0.32 -0.29
CA ALA A 38 -12.29 -0.08 0.38
C ALA A 38 -12.10 -1.30 1.30
N GLY A 39 -11.11 -2.16 1.02
CA GLY A 39 -10.77 -3.30 1.86
C GLY A 39 -9.90 -2.96 3.07
N VAL A 40 -9.12 -1.86 3.01
CA VAL A 40 -8.26 -1.40 4.11
C VAL A 40 -9.02 -0.40 4.99
N GLN A 41 -9.64 0.60 4.38
CA GLN A 41 -10.38 1.63 5.09
C GLN A 41 -11.75 1.10 5.54
N ALA A 42 -11.98 1.08 6.86
CA ALA A 42 -13.27 0.71 7.43
C ALA A 42 -14.39 1.72 7.14
N ALA A 43 -14.04 2.96 6.76
CA ALA A 43 -14.97 4.01 6.38
C ALA A 43 -14.39 4.81 5.20
N PRO A 44 -15.22 5.34 4.28
CA PRO A 44 -14.77 6.19 3.19
C PRO A 44 -14.42 7.60 3.71
N ASP A 45 -13.45 7.69 4.63
CA ASP A 45 -12.94 8.98 5.10
C ASP A 45 -11.77 9.39 4.21
N PRO A 46 -11.73 10.64 3.72
CA PRO A 46 -10.57 11.13 2.97
C PRO A 46 -9.30 11.19 3.83
N ARG A 47 -9.41 11.03 5.15
CA ARG A 47 -8.26 10.99 6.07
C ARG A 47 -7.87 9.54 6.36
N TRP A 48 -6.80 9.12 5.70
CA TRP A 48 -6.09 7.88 6.01
C TRP A 48 -5.66 7.84 7.47
N LEU A 49 -6.09 6.82 8.22
CA LEU A 49 -5.59 6.62 9.57
C LEU A 49 -4.16 6.07 9.51
N PRO A 50 -3.31 6.37 10.51
CA PRO A 50 -1.98 5.79 10.61
C PRO A 50 -2.00 4.24 10.55
N GLN A 51 -3.08 3.63 11.05
CA GLN A 51 -3.28 2.18 11.03
C GLN A 51 -3.49 1.63 9.61
N ASP A 52 -4.20 2.35 8.75
CA ASP A 52 -4.41 1.97 7.36
C ASP A 52 -3.09 2.04 6.58
N LEU A 53 -2.28 3.07 6.85
CA LEU A 53 -0.93 3.22 6.31
C LEU A 53 -0.06 2.01 6.67
N SER A 54 -0.05 1.62 7.95
CA SER A 54 0.78 0.51 8.42
C SER A 54 0.45 -0.82 7.74
N VAL A 55 -0.82 -1.05 7.41
CA VAL A 55 -1.23 -2.22 6.62
C VAL A 55 -0.64 -2.16 5.21
N LEU A 56 -0.74 -1.02 4.54
CA LEU A 56 -0.19 -0.83 3.20
C LEU A 56 1.33 -0.93 3.18
N GLU A 57 2.00 -0.36 4.18
CA GLU A 57 3.45 -0.47 4.38
C GLU A 57 3.88 -1.93 4.49
N LEU A 58 3.17 -2.75 5.26
CA LEU A 58 3.48 -4.18 5.39
C LEU A 58 3.25 -4.94 4.08
N ILE A 59 2.12 -4.72 3.41
CA ILE A 59 1.83 -5.38 2.13
C ILE A 59 2.88 -4.97 1.08
N ALA A 60 3.21 -3.69 1.00
CA ALA A 60 4.23 -3.19 0.09
C ALA A 60 5.61 -3.77 0.41
N SER A 61 5.99 -3.80 1.69
CA SER A 61 7.26 -4.39 2.16
C SER A 61 7.36 -5.86 1.76
N TRP A 62 6.28 -6.63 1.96
CA TRP A 62 6.24 -8.04 1.61
C TRP A 62 6.39 -8.25 0.10
N LYS A 63 5.67 -7.48 -0.71
CA LYS A 63 5.81 -7.52 -2.17
C LYS A 63 7.19 -7.12 -2.64
N PHE A 64 7.76 -6.07 -2.06
CA PHE A 64 9.10 -5.59 -2.40
C PHE A 64 10.17 -6.65 -2.09
N ASP A 65 10.08 -7.30 -0.93
CA ASP A 65 10.99 -8.37 -0.52
C ASP A 65 10.89 -9.59 -1.45
N HIS A 66 9.68 -9.91 -1.92
CA HIS A 66 9.42 -10.95 -2.92
C HIS A 66 9.73 -10.53 -4.37
N GLY A 67 10.12 -9.28 -4.62
CA GLY A 67 10.34 -8.76 -5.97
C GLY A 67 9.07 -8.63 -6.81
N GLU A 68 7.89 -8.61 -6.19
CA GLU A 68 6.59 -8.40 -6.86
C GLU A 68 6.38 -6.91 -7.22
N ILE A 69 7.20 -6.44 -8.15
CA ILE A 69 7.13 -5.10 -8.71
C ILE A 69 6.50 -5.20 -10.09
N ALA A 70 5.52 -4.33 -10.38
CA ALA A 70 4.89 -4.29 -11.70
C ALA A 70 5.86 -3.79 -12.77
N PHE A 71 5.48 -3.98 -14.05
CA PHE A 71 6.29 -3.58 -15.20
C PHE A 71 6.67 -2.09 -15.20
N ASP A 72 5.80 -1.24 -14.64
CA ASP A 72 6.03 0.20 -14.49
C ASP A 72 7.02 0.56 -13.37
N GLY A 73 7.63 -0.43 -12.71
CA GLY A 73 8.56 -0.24 -11.59
C GLY A 73 7.87 0.13 -10.28
N ARG A 74 6.54 -0.03 -10.21
CA ARG A 74 5.70 0.34 -9.06
C ARG A 74 5.16 -0.91 -8.38
N ILE A 75 4.90 -0.82 -7.08
CA ILE A 75 4.19 -1.87 -6.37
C ILE A 75 2.70 -1.59 -6.49
N TRP A 76 1.93 -2.60 -6.89
CA TRP A 76 0.47 -2.50 -6.94
C TRP A 76 -0.13 -3.31 -5.79
N ILE A 77 -0.86 -2.61 -4.93
CA ILE A 77 -1.68 -3.21 -3.87
C ILE A 77 -3.10 -3.29 -4.39
N THR A 78 -3.56 -4.53 -4.59
CA THR A 78 -4.92 -4.82 -5.03
C THR A 78 -5.76 -5.34 -3.86
N ALA A 79 -7.08 -5.37 -4.02
CA ALA A 79 -7.95 -5.92 -2.99
C ALA A 79 -7.66 -7.39 -2.68
N LYS A 80 -7.09 -8.13 -3.63
CA LYS A 80 -6.66 -9.51 -3.40
C LYS A 80 -5.50 -9.57 -2.41
N ASP A 81 -4.56 -8.63 -2.50
CA ASP A 81 -3.44 -8.52 -1.55
C ASP A 81 -3.95 -8.17 -0.15
N VAL A 82 -4.89 -7.23 -0.07
CA VAL A 82 -5.55 -6.84 1.20
C VAL A 82 -6.36 -7.99 1.79
N GLN A 83 -7.08 -8.76 0.98
CA GLN A 83 -7.81 -9.95 1.44
C GLN A 83 -6.87 -11.05 1.91
N ASN A 84 -5.75 -11.28 1.20
CA ASN A 84 -4.73 -12.23 1.63
C ASN A 84 -4.09 -11.80 2.94
N TRP A 85 -3.81 -10.50 3.10
CA TRP A 85 -3.31 -9.92 4.34
C TRP A 85 -4.26 -10.19 5.51
N HIS A 86 -5.56 -9.89 5.34
CA HIS A 86 -6.59 -10.18 6.36
C HIS A 86 -6.73 -11.67 6.69
N LYS A 87 -6.45 -12.57 5.73
CA LYS A 87 -6.43 -14.02 5.98
C LYS A 87 -5.21 -14.46 6.79
N MET A 88 -4.05 -13.85 6.54
CA MET A 88 -2.81 -14.14 7.28
C MET A 88 -2.81 -13.58 8.70
N THR A 89 -3.43 -12.43 8.95
CA THR A 89 -3.47 -11.79 10.28
C THR A 89 -4.57 -12.31 11.21
N ARG A 90 -5.53 -13.11 10.70
CA ARG A 90 -6.61 -13.72 11.49
C ARG A 90 -6.27 -15.10 12.09
N HIS A 91 -5.00 -15.51 12.06
CA HIS A 91 -4.60 -16.86 12.47
C HIS A 91 -3.77 -16.91 13.75
#